data_AF-A0A0R1H763-F1
#
_entry.id   AF-A0A0R1H763-F1
#
_cell.length_a   1.000
_cell.length_b   1.000
_cell.length_c   1.000
_cell.angle_alpha   90.00
_cell.angle_beta   90.00
_cell.angle_gamma   90.00
#
_symmetry.space_group_name_H-M   'P 1'
#
loop_
_entity.id
_entity.type
_entity.pdbx_description
1 polymer ?
#
loop_
_entity_poly.entity_id
_entity_poly.type
_entity_poly.pdbx_seq_one_letter_code
_entity_poly.pdbx_strand_id
1 'polypeptide(L)'
;MENTIVIATNNAGKAREFRAIFEPKGLTVKTLADFPNLKQVVETGTTFTENATLKATAVAHETQLPVLADDSGLMVDALNGEPGIYSARYAGDHDDAKNNAKLLANLEGVPATKRGAAFHTSLVLIKPDGKKLVATGEVRGEILTAPRGHDGFGYDPLFYVPEERLTFAEMGLATKNQYSHRAKAVAAMLPQFDAWWEA
;
A
#
# COMPACT_ATOMS: atom_id res chain seq x y z
N MET A 1 4.83 6.85 -27.60
CA MET A 1 4.82 5.73 -26.65
C MET A 1 3.42 5.14 -26.66
N GLU A 2 3.25 3.85 -26.40
CA GLU A 2 1.90 3.37 -26.05
C GLU A 2 1.45 4.15 -24.81
N ASN A 3 0.25 4.74 -24.83
CA ASN A 3 -0.37 5.38 -23.66
C ASN A 3 -0.83 4.30 -22.67
N THR A 4 0.10 3.48 -22.18
CA THR A 4 -0.17 2.33 -21.34
C THR A 4 0.70 2.37 -20.11
N ILE A 5 0.08 2.22 -18.94
CA ILE A 5 0.78 2.02 -17.65
C ILE A 5 0.34 0.69 -17.05
N VAL A 6 1.30 -0.06 -16.51
CA VAL A 6 1.04 -1.31 -15.79
C VAL A 6 0.99 -1.04 -14.29
N ILE A 7 -0.05 -1.49 -13.61
CA ILE A 7 -0.13 -1.51 -12.15
C ILE A 7 0.29 -2.90 -11.68
N ALA A 8 1.43 -2.98 -11.01
CA ALA A 8 2.02 -4.23 -10.52
C ALA A 8 1.30 -4.76 -9.27
N THR A 9 0.01 -5.07 -9.40
CA THR A 9 -0.85 -5.61 -8.35
C THR A 9 -1.74 -6.73 -8.86
N ASN A 10 -1.98 -7.73 -8.02
CA ASN A 10 -3.03 -8.75 -8.19
C ASN A 10 -4.31 -8.39 -7.42
N ASN A 11 -4.30 -7.31 -6.64
CA ASN A 11 -5.46 -6.86 -5.87
C ASN A 11 -6.39 -6.03 -6.76
N ALA A 12 -7.57 -6.57 -7.08
CA ALA A 12 -8.56 -5.92 -7.94
C ALA A 12 -9.08 -4.58 -7.38
N GLY A 13 -9.16 -4.44 -6.06
CA GLY A 13 -9.52 -3.18 -5.40
C GLY A 13 -8.49 -2.08 -5.66
N LYS A 14 -7.20 -2.38 -5.45
CA LYS A 14 -6.10 -1.46 -5.78
C LYS A 14 -6.08 -1.13 -7.27
N ALA A 15 -6.27 -2.12 -8.14
CA ALA A 15 -6.32 -1.89 -9.58
C ALA A 15 -7.42 -0.90 -9.97
N ARG A 16 -8.63 -1.04 -9.39
CA ARG A 16 -9.75 -0.11 -9.61
C ARG A 16 -9.43 1.32 -9.12
N GLU A 17 -8.79 1.46 -7.96
CA GLU A 17 -8.35 2.76 -7.44
C GLU A 17 -7.38 3.46 -8.41
N PHE A 18 -6.38 2.74 -8.93
CA PHE A 18 -5.42 3.32 -9.87
C PHE A 18 -6.02 3.59 -11.26
N ARG A 19 -6.97 2.77 -11.73
CA ARG A 19 -7.73 3.06 -12.96
C ARG A 19 -8.43 4.41 -12.89
N ALA A 20 -9.12 4.68 -11.79
CA ALA A 20 -9.81 5.95 -11.56
C ALA A 20 -8.86 7.18 -11.58
N ILE A 21 -7.56 6.98 -11.38
CA ILE A 21 -6.55 8.04 -11.42
C ILE A 21 -6.00 8.24 -12.84
N PHE A 22 -5.66 7.14 -13.54
CA PHE A 22 -4.91 7.21 -14.80
C PHE A 22 -5.78 7.21 -16.05
N GLU A 23 -6.96 6.58 -16.03
CA GLU A 23 -7.85 6.57 -17.20
C GLU A 23 -8.34 7.98 -17.58
N PRO A 24 -8.69 8.89 -16.63
CA PRO A 24 -8.99 10.29 -16.94
C PRO A 24 -7.83 11.08 -17.55
N LYS A 25 -6.59 10.62 -17.37
CA LYS A 25 -5.39 11.19 -18.02
C LYS A 25 -5.17 10.64 -19.44
N GLY A 26 -6.07 9.80 -19.96
CA GLY A 26 -5.96 9.19 -21.28
C GLY A 26 -5.00 8.00 -21.34
N LEU A 27 -4.70 7.39 -20.20
CA LEU A 27 -3.83 6.22 -20.11
C LEU A 27 -4.65 4.92 -20.06
N THR A 28 -4.23 3.95 -20.85
CA THR A 28 -4.68 2.56 -20.75
C THR A 28 -4.02 1.91 -19.55
N VAL A 29 -4.81 1.38 -18.63
CA VAL A 29 -4.30 0.70 -17.45
C VAL A 29 -4.32 -0.81 -17.66
N LYS A 30 -3.15 -1.42 -17.56
CA LYS A 30 -2.96 -2.88 -17.45
C LYS A 30 -2.57 -3.25 -16.02
N THR A 31 -2.72 -4.51 -15.67
CA THR A 31 -2.40 -5.11 -14.37
C THR A 31 -1.61 -6.39 -14.57
N LEU A 32 -1.13 -7.01 -13.50
CA LEU A 32 -0.44 -8.30 -13.59
C LEU A 32 -1.32 -9.41 -14.21
N ALA A 33 -2.64 -9.31 -14.08
CA ALA A 33 -3.57 -10.26 -14.70
C ALA A 33 -3.54 -10.23 -16.25
N ASP A 34 -3.10 -9.12 -16.85
CA ASP A 34 -2.94 -8.97 -18.30
C ASP A 34 -1.66 -9.65 -18.82
N PHE A 35 -0.80 -10.14 -17.92
CA PHE A 35 0.47 -10.77 -18.24
C PHE A 35 0.65 -12.09 -17.45
N PRO A 36 -0.09 -13.15 -17.79
CA PRO A 36 -0.14 -14.40 -17.00
C PRO A 36 1.19 -15.15 -16.91
N ASN A 37 2.16 -14.81 -17.76
CA ASN A 37 3.48 -15.44 -17.81
C ASN A 37 4.55 -14.67 -17.01
N LEU A 38 4.21 -13.51 -16.40
CA LEU A 38 5.16 -12.79 -15.54
C LEU A 38 5.52 -13.63 -14.33
N LYS A 39 6.81 -13.72 -14.05
CA LYS A 39 7.29 -14.39 -12.84
C LYS A 39 6.91 -13.58 -11.61
N GLN A 40 6.57 -14.27 -10.52
CA GLN A 40 6.38 -13.61 -9.25
C GLN A 40 7.71 -12.98 -8.79
N VAL A 41 7.66 -11.69 -8.48
CA VAL A 41 8.82 -10.97 -7.96
C VAL A 41 9.00 -11.31 -6.49
N VAL A 42 10.21 -11.73 -6.12
CA VAL A 42 10.57 -11.95 -4.72
C VAL A 42 10.91 -10.61 -4.08
N GLU A 43 10.15 -10.24 -3.05
CA GLU A 43 10.35 -9.02 -2.27
C GLU A 43 11.43 -9.25 -1.20
N THR A 44 12.69 -8.96 -1.55
CA THR A 44 13.85 -9.08 -0.65
C THR A 44 14.31 -7.76 -0.06
N GLY A 45 13.56 -6.68 -0.29
CA GLY A 45 13.86 -5.35 0.25
C GLY A 45 13.71 -5.30 1.76
N THR A 46 14.40 -4.34 2.37
CA THR A 46 14.32 -4.06 3.81
C THR A 46 13.39 -2.89 4.13
N THR A 47 12.91 -2.18 3.09
CA THR A 47 11.95 -1.08 3.19
C THR A 47 10.81 -1.23 2.18
N PHE A 48 9.69 -0.56 2.44
CA PHE A 48 8.56 -0.53 1.50
C PHE A 48 8.95 -0.01 0.12
N THR A 49 9.76 1.06 0.06
CA THR A 49 10.24 1.62 -1.20
C THR A 49 11.13 0.65 -1.96
N GLU A 50 11.97 -0.13 -1.28
CA GLU A 50 12.80 -1.16 -1.93
C GLU A 50 11.95 -2.27 -2.54
N ASN A 51 10.97 -2.80 -1.80
CA ASN A 51 10.05 -3.82 -2.31
C ASN A 51 9.24 -3.33 -3.52
N ALA A 52 8.68 -2.12 -3.41
CA ALA A 52 7.96 -1.49 -4.53
C ALA A 52 8.89 -1.26 -5.74
N THR A 53 10.14 -0.84 -5.51
CA THR A 53 11.15 -0.67 -6.58
C THR A 53 11.49 -2.00 -7.26
N LEU A 54 11.74 -3.07 -6.50
CA LEU A 54 12.03 -4.40 -7.03
C LEU A 54 10.88 -4.88 -7.92
N LYS A 55 9.65 -4.74 -7.43
CA LYS A 55 8.42 -5.10 -8.14
C LYS A 55 8.24 -4.30 -9.42
N ALA A 56 8.33 -2.97 -9.36
CA ALA A 56 8.20 -2.11 -10.53
C ALA A 56 9.28 -2.39 -11.58
N THR A 57 10.53 -2.56 -11.16
CA THR A 57 11.67 -2.79 -12.06
C THR A 57 11.53 -4.11 -12.80
N ALA A 58 11.20 -5.19 -12.11
CA ALA A 58 11.04 -6.51 -12.72
C ALA A 58 9.91 -6.52 -13.76
N VAL A 59 8.76 -5.93 -13.42
CA VAL A 59 7.62 -5.84 -14.35
C VAL A 59 7.94 -4.91 -15.53
N ALA A 60 8.62 -3.78 -15.31
CA ALA A 60 8.99 -2.85 -16.39
C ALA A 60 9.95 -3.51 -17.38
N HIS A 61 10.91 -4.29 -16.86
CA HIS A 61 11.86 -5.04 -17.67
C HIS A 61 11.17 -6.12 -18.54
N GLU A 62 10.23 -6.88 -17.99
CA GLU A 62 9.55 -7.94 -18.75
C GLU A 62 8.51 -7.39 -19.74
N THR A 63 7.80 -6.31 -19.37
CA THR A 63 6.71 -5.76 -20.20
C THR A 63 7.15 -4.69 -21.18
N GLN A 64 8.32 -4.07 -20.96
CA GLN A 64 8.79 -2.88 -21.68
C GLN A 64 7.79 -1.72 -21.64
N LEU A 65 7.02 -1.62 -20.56
CA LEU A 65 6.04 -0.57 -20.30
C LEU A 65 6.37 0.20 -19.01
N PRO A 66 5.92 1.47 -18.86
CA PRO A 66 5.91 2.16 -17.59
C PRO A 66 5.09 1.40 -16.54
N VAL A 67 5.62 1.28 -15.33
CA VAL A 67 5.00 0.52 -14.24
C VAL A 67 4.83 1.38 -13.00
N LEU A 68 3.67 1.27 -12.35
CA LEU A 68 3.48 1.66 -10.95
C LEU A 68 3.43 0.39 -10.09
N ALA A 69 4.23 0.36 -9.03
CA ALA A 69 4.14 -0.61 -7.95
C ALA A 69 3.84 0.07 -6.62
N ASP A 70 3.20 -0.68 -5.73
CA ASP A 70 2.86 -0.30 -4.37
C ASP A 70 3.45 -1.35 -3.40
N ASP A 71 3.99 -0.87 -2.30
CA ASP A 71 4.19 -1.66 -1.08
C ASP A 71 3.70 -0.86 0.13
N SER A 72 2.95 -1.52 1.00
CA SER A 72 2.24 -0.88 2.10
C SER A 72 2.23 -1.77 3.33
N GLY A 73 2.21 -1.16 4.52
CA GLY A 73 2.14 -1.91 5.75
C GLY A 73 1.83 -1.07 6.98
N LEU A 74 1.57 -1.77 8.08
CA LEU A 74 1.41 -1.21 9.41
C LEU A 74 2.76 -1.23 10.14
N MET A 75 3.10 -0.13 10.80
CA MET A 75 4.27 -0.01 11.68
C MET A 75 3.78 0.37 13.07
N VAL A 76 4.13 -0.41 14.08
CA VAL A 76 3.72 -0.16 15.46
C VAL A 76 4.91 0.23 16.31
N ASP A 77 4.81 1.39 16.97
CA ASP A 77 5.93 2.01 17.68
C ASP A 77 6.47 1.10 18.80
N ALA A 78 5.55 0.51 19.59
CA ALA A 78 5.90 -0.40 20.69
C ALA A 78 6.55 -1.72 20.22
N LEU A 79 6.41 -2.06 18.93
CA LEU A 79 6.98 -3.26 18.33
C LEU A 79 8.14 -2.92 17.40
N ASN A 80 8.79 -1.77 17.60
CA ASN A 80 9.93 -1.30 16.79
C ASN A 80 9.62 -1.28 15.27
N GLY A 81 8.38 -0.94 14.91
CA GLY A 81 7.94 -0.86 13.52
C GLY A 81 7.38 -2.16 12.94
N GLU A 82 7.32 -3.26 13.69
CA GLU A 82 6.58 -4.44 13.26
C GLU A 82 5.06 -4.16 13.18
N PRO A 83 4.32 -4.82 12.27
CA PRO A 83 4.78 -5.86 11.34
C PRO A 83 5.59 -5.37 10.12
N GLY A 84 5.54 -4.08 9.80
CA GLY A 84 6.35 -3.44 8.76
C GLY A 84 6.10 -4.06 7.37
N ILE A 85 7.17 -4.32 6.62
CA ILE A 85 7.13 -4.99 5.30
C ILE A 85 6.55 -6.41 5.35
N TYR A 86 6.41 -7.00 6.54
CA TYR A 86 5.80 -8.32 6.72
C TYR A 86 4.30 -8.23 7.02
N SER A 87 3.69 -7.04 6.97
CA SER A 87 2.28 -6.80 7.31
C SER A 87 1.30 -7.83 6.74
N ALA A 88 1.46 -8.19 5.47
CA ALA A 88 0.55 -9.11 4.80
C ALA A 88 0.74 -10.58 5.25
N ARG A 89 1.93 -10.91 5.77
CA ARG A 89 2.35 -12.27 6.16
C ARG A 89 2.84 -12.33 7.61
N TYR A 90 2.30 -11.48 8.49
CA TYR A 90 2.82 -11.32 9.84
C TYR A 90 2.69 -12.62 10.64
N ALA A 91 1.59 -13.35 10.44
CA ALA A 91 1.34 -14.67 10.97
C ALA A 91 1.85 -15.83 10.08
N GLY A 92 2.61 -15.53 9.03
CA GLY A 92 3.21 -16.51 8.11
C GLY A 92 2.45 -16.69 6.79
N ASP A 93 1.14 -16.41 6.77
CA ASP A 93 0.26 -16.48 5.61
C ASP A 93 -0.51 -15.17 5.39
N HIS A 94 -1.18 -15.05 4.23
CA HIS A 94 -2.06 -13.93 3.91
C HIS A 94 -3.43 -14.10 4.59
N ASP A 95 -3.45 -14.09 5.92
CA ASP A 95 -4.66 -14.25 6.75
C ASP A 95 -4.80 -13.07 7.73
N ASP A 96 -5.74 -12.17 7.43
CA ASP A 96 -5.99 -10.96 8.21
C ASP A 96 -6.36 -11.25 9.67
N ALA A 97 -7.13 -12.32 9.92
CA ALA A 97 -7.56 -12.66 11.27
C ALA A 97 -6.38 -13.15 12.12
N LYS A 98 -5.52 -14.00 11.56
CA LYS A 98 -4.30 -14.46 12.25
C LYS A 98 -3.29 -13.32 12.44
N ASN A 99 -3.14 -12.46 11.43
CA ASN A 99 -2.30 -11.27 11.51
C ASN A 99 -2.75 -10.35 12.66
N ASN A 100 -4.06 -10.08 12.76
CA ASN A 100 -4.65 -9.29 13.85
C ASN A 100 -4.47 -9.96 15.22
N ALA A 101 -4.69 -11.27 15.31
CA ALA A 101 -4.50 -12.02 16.56
C ALA A 101 -3.04 -11.97 17.05
N LYS A 102 -2.08 -12.18 16.15
CA LYS A 102 -0.65 -12.09 16.47
C LYS A 102 -0.25 -10.68 16.90
N LEU A 103 -0.75 -9.65 16.20
CA LEU A 103 -0.51 -8.25 16.57
C LEU A 103 -1.00 -7.96 17.99
N LEU A 104 -2.24 -8.38 18.32
CA LEU A 104 -2.80 -8.17 19.64
C LEU A 104 -2.02 -8.90 20.73
N ALA A 105 -1.61 -10.15 20.49
CA ALA A 105 -0.79 -10.93 21.41
C ALA A 105 0.57 -10.26 21.68
N ASN A 106 1.23 -9.75 20.64
CA ASN A 106 2.51 -9.06 20.78
C ASN A 106 2.40 -7.72 21.52
N LEU A 107 1.19 -7.14 21.57
CA LEU A 107 0.89 -5.92 22.31
C LEU A 107 0.23 -6.19 23.67
N GLU A 108 0.21 -7.44 24.14
CA GLU A 108 -0.28 -7.76 25.48
C GLU A 108 0.55 -7.02 26.54
N GLY A 109 -0.12 -6.41 27.53
CA GLY A 109 0.52 -5.60 28.57
C GLY A 109 1.01 -4.21 28.12
N VAL A 110 0.97 -3.88 26.83
CA VAL A 110 1.30 -2.52 26.34
C VAL A 110 0.14 -1.57 26.63
N PRO A 111 0.33 -0.51 27.45
CA PRO A 111 -0.72 0.46 27.74
C PRO A 111 -1.23 1.16 26.48
N ALA A 112 -2.52 1.50 26.42
CA ALA A 112 -3.13 2.16 25.26
C ALA A 112 -2.35 3.39 24.78
N THR A 113 -1.84 4.21 25.71
CA THR A 113 -1.04 5.41 25.41
C THR A 113 0.31 5.14 24.74
N LYS A 114 0.74 3.88 24.65
CA LYS A 114 1.98 3.45 23.99
C LYS A 114 1.73 2.64 22.72
N ARG A 115 0.48 2.52 22.25
CA ARG A 115 0.10 1.73 21.06
C ARG A 115 0.06 2.57 19.79
N GLY A 116 0.90 3.62 19.72
CA GLY A 116 1.04 4.44 18.52
C GLY A 116 1.46 3.60 17.32
N ALA A 117 0.88 3.89 16.16
CA ALA A 117 1.15 3.19 14.92
C ALA A 117 1.00 4.10 13.70
N ALA A 118 1.56 3.66 12.58
CA ALA A 118 1.39 4.28 11.29
C ALA A 118 1.05 3.24 10.23
N PHE A 119 0.08 3.55 9.37
CA PHE A 119 0.02 2.92 8.07
C PHE A 119 0.87 3.71 7.08
N HIS A 120 1.70 3.01 6.32
CA HIS A 120 2.58 3.57 5.30
C HIS A 120 2.30 2.95 3.93
N THR A 121 2.37 3.77 2.87
CA THR A 121 2.40 3.36 1.46
C THR A 121 3.61 3.97 0.80
N SER A 122 4.38 3.15 0.08
CA SER A 122 5.33 3.60 -0.95
C SER A 122 4.80 3.28 -2.34
N LEU A 123 4.61 4.31 -3.16
CA LEU A 123 4.36 4.20 -4.60
C LEU A 123 5.67 4.43 -5.35
N VAL A 124 5.99 3.51 -6.26
CA VAL A 124 7.16 3.61 -7.13
C VAL A 124 6.73 3.48 -8.57
N LEU A 125 7.05 4.49 -9.38
CA LEU A 125 6.87 4.46 -10.82
C LEU A 125 8.23 4.31 -11.51
N ILE A 126 8.32 3.39 -12.47
CA ILE A 126 9.54 3.10 -13.22
C ILE A 126 9.23 2.97 -14.71
N LYS A 127 10.01 3.66 -15.54
CA LYS A 127 10.03 3.47 -16.99
C LYS A 127 11.03 2.38 -17.38
N PRO A 128 10.90 1.78 -18.59
CA PRO A 128 11.88 0.81 -19.08
C PRO A 128 13.32 1.34 -19.15
N ASP A 129 13.51 2.65 -19.33
CA ASP A 129 14.82 3.32 -19.31
C ASP A 129 15.40 3.55 -17.90
N GLY A 130 14.69 3.11 -16.85
CA GLY A 130 15.08 3.24 -15.46
C GLY A 130 14.66 4.54 -14.78
N LYS A 131 13.99 5.48 -15.48
CA LYS A 131 13.52 6.72 -14.87
C LYS A 131 12.51 6.42 -13.77
N LYS A 132 12.81 6.87 -12.56
CA LYS A 132 12.07 6.53 -11.34
C LYS A 132 11.42 7.74 -10.70
N LEU A 133 10.17 7.57 -10.25
CA LEU A 133 9.48 8.48 -9.35
C LEU A 133 9.05 7.70 -8.11
N VAL A 134 9.26 8.30 -6.94
CA VAL A 134 8.86 7.73 -5.66
C VAL A 134 7.97 8.72 -4.94
N ALA A 135 6.85 8.22 -4.42
CA ALA A 135 5.97 8.99 -3.56
C ALA A 135 5.51 8.14 -2.39
N THR A 136 5.36 8.75 -1.22
CA THR A 136 4.96 8.04 0.00
C THR A 136 3.81 8.75 0.68
N GLY A 137 3.05 8.00 1.46
CA GLY A 137 1.98 8.55 2.27
C GLY A 137 1.83 7.78 3.57
N GLU A 138 1.54 8.51 4.64
CA GLU A 138 1.44 7.97 5.98
C GLU A 138 0.19 8.48 6.70
N VAL A 139 -0.45 7.61 7.47
CA VAL A 139 -1.47 7.97 8.44
C VAL A 139 -1.05 7.46 9.80
N ARG A 140 -1.01 8.38 10.78
CA ARG A 140 -0.76 8.06 12.18
C ARG A 140 -2.08 7.74 12.88
N GLY A 141 -1.99 6.80 13.82
CA GLY A 141 -3.12 6.32 14.60
C GLY A 141 -2.64 5.49 15.77
N GLU A 142 -3.54 4.69 16.32
CA GLU A 142 -3.32 3.86 17.50
C GLU A 142 -3.89 2.45 17.27
N ILE A 143 -3.28 1.44 17.87
CA ILE A 143 -3.78 0.06 17.84
C ILE A 143 -4.71 -0.18 19.02
N LEU A 144 -5.97 -0.49 18.74
CA LEU A 144 -6.94 -0.89 19.76
C LEU A 144 -6.58 -2.22 20.41
N THR A 145 -7.21 -2.49 21.57
CA THR A 145 -7.09 -3.77 22.28
C THR A 145 -8.11 -4.80 21.78
N ALA A 146 -9.12 -4.37 21.02
CA ALA A 146 -10.13 -5.22 20.41
C ALA A 146 -10.60 -4.59 19.10
N PRO A 147 -10.99 -5.40 18.09
CA PRO A 147 -11.43 -4.89 16.81
C PRO A 147 -12.76 -4.12 16.91
N ARG A 148 -12.92 -3.09 16.09
CA ARG A 148 -14.17 -2.36 15.87
C ARG A 148 -14.38 -2.16 14.37
N GLY A 149 -15.65 -2.16 13.94
CA GLY A 149 -15.99 -2.07 12.51
C GLY A 149 -15.88 -3.41 11.77
N HIS A 150 -16.36 -3.41 10.54
CA HIS A 150 -16.42 -4.61 9.68
C HIS A 150 -16.04 -4.34 8.22
N ASP A 151 -15.90 -3.07 7.83
CA ASP A 151 -15.47 -2.70 6.49
C ASP A 151 -13.94 -2.79 6.36
N GLY A 152 -13.44 -2.76 5.12
CA GLY A 152 -12.01 -2.76 4.85
C GLY A 152 -11.36 -4.15 4.92
N PHE A 153 -10.07 -4.19 5.28
CA PHE A 153 -9.24 -5.40 5.30
C PHE A 153 -8.02 -5.25 6.21
N GLY A 154 -7.29 -6.35 6.44
CA GLY A 154 -6.06 -6.36 7.22
C GLY A 154 -6.28 -5.85 8.65
N TYR A 155 -5.47 -4.86 9.04
CA TYR A 155 -5.48 -4.28 10.37
C TYR A 155 -6.48 -3.13 10.55
N ASP A 156 -7.33 -2.86 9.55
CA ASP A 156 -8.32 -1.76 9.61
C ASP A 156 -9.20 -1.79 10.87
N PRO A 157 -9.68 -2.95 11.37
CA PRO A 157 -10.51 -2.99 12.58
C PRO A 157 -9.77 -2.64 13.87
N LEU A 158 -8.44 -2.68 13.83
CA LEU A 158 -7.58 -2.37 14.97
C LEU A 158 -6.96 -0.98 14.89
N PHE A 159 -6.89 -0.38 13.71
CA PHE A 159 -6.25 0.90 13.49
C PHE A 159 -7.23 2.06 13.73
N TYR A 160 -7.10 2.70 14.88
CA TYR A 160 -7.89 3.85 15.31
C TYR A 160 -7.25 5.16 14.90
N VAL A 161 -8.05 6.08 14.34
CA VAL A 161 -7.63 7.44 14.01
C VAL A 161 -8.24 8.40 15.02
N PRO A 162 -7.45 8.98 15.96
CA PRO A 162 -7.99 9.83 17.02
C PRO A 162 -8.76 11.05 16.51
N GLU A 163 -8.30 11.66 15.42
CA GLU A 163 -8.93 12.85 14.80
C GLU A 163 -10.35 12.55 14.30
N GLU A 164 -10.56 11.35 13.76
CA GLU A 164 -11.86 10.91 13.21
C GLU A 164 -12.71 10.16 14.23
N ARG A 165 -12.11 9.77 15.37
CA ARG A 165 -12.71 8.95 16.43
C ARG A 165 -13.28 7.61 15.94
N LEU A 166 -12.74 7.10 14.84
CA LEU A 166 -13.16 5.88 14.17
C LEU A 166 -11.94 5.02 13.85
N THR A 167 -12.15 3.71 13.82
CA THR A 167 -11.21 2.81 13.14
C THR A 167 -11.37 2.91 11.64
N PHE A 168 -10.35 2.49 10.88
CA PHE A 168 -10.48 2.39 9.43
C PHE A 168 -11.61 1.45 8.99
N ALA A 169 -11.96 0.42 9.78
CA ALA A 169 -13.07 -0.47 9.47
C ALA A 169 -14.45 0.09 9.86
N GLU A 170 -14.50 1.22 10.58
CA GLU A 170 -15.72 2.00 10.81
C GLU A 170 -15.83 3.19 9.84
N MET A 171 -14.75 3.53 9.13
CA MET A 171 -14.78 4.50 8.05
C MET A 171 -15.35 3.83 6.79
N GLY A 172 -16.50 4.32 6.32
CA GLY A 172 -16.99 3.92 5.00
C GLY A 172 -15.93 4.16 3.92
N LEU A 173 -15.97 3.36 2.85
CA LEU A 173 -14.94 3.34 1.79
C LEU A 173 -14.60 4.74 1.24
N ALA A 174 -15.61 5.60 1.05
CA ALA A 174 -15.42 6.96 0.55
C ALA A 174 -14.55 7.80 1.49
N THR A 175 -14.82 7.76 2.79
CA THR A 175 -14.04 8.48 3.82
C THR A 175 -12.64 7.92 3.90
N LYS A 176 -12.48 6.59 4.01
CA LYS A 176 -11.15 5.97 4.06
C LYS A 176 -10.29 6.34 2.85
N ASN A 177 -10.88 6.40 1.66
CA ASN A 177 -10.17 6.75 0.44
C ASN A 177 -9.76 8.23 0.35
N GLN A 178 -10.25 9.10 1.23
CA GLN A 178 -9.77 10.49 1.34
C GLN A 178 -8.60 10.62 2.32
N TYR A 179 -8.59 9.82 3.39
CA TYR A 179 -7.64 9.99 4.50
C TYR A 179 -6.51 8.98 4.51
N SER A 180 -6.63 7.85 3.81
CA SER A 180 -5.68 6.74 3.90
C SER A 180 -4.25 7.12 3.47
N HIS A 181 -3.30 6.32 3.95
CA HIS A 181 -1.89 6.36 3.60
C HIS A 181 -1.68 6.28 2.08
N ARG A 182 -2.47 5.46 1.37
CA ARG A 182 -2.44 5.39 -0.10
C ARG A 182 -2.96 6.66 -0.76
N ALA A 183 -4.07 7.22 -0.27
CA ALA A 183 -4.62 8.47 -0.78
C ALA A 183 -3.59 9.61 -0.67
N LYS A 184 -2.90 9.69 0.47
CA LYS A 184 -1.79 10.63 0.69
C LYS A 184 -0.61 10.37 -0.26
N ALA A 185 -0.25 9.11 -0.50
CA ALA A 185 0.83 8.77 -1.44
C ALA A 185 0.47 9.15 -2.88
N VAL A 186 -0.77 8.94 -3.31
CA VAL A 186 -1.28 9.39 -4.61
C VAL A 186 -1.26 10.92 -4.70
N ALA A 187 -1.72 11.62 -3.66
CA ALA A 187 -1.69 13.08 -3.63
C ALA A 187 -0.27 13.64 -3.73
N ALA A 188 0.73 12.98 -3.13
CA ALA A 188 2.14 13.34 -3.25
C ALA A 188 2.74 13.00 -4.63
N MET A 189 2.24 11.95 -5.29
CA MET A 189 2.68 11.51 -6.61
C MET A 189 2.18 12.43 -7.73
N LEU A 190 0.90 12.81 -7.69
CA LEU A 190 0.20 13.48 -8.79
C LEU A 190 0.88 14.77 -9.31
N PRO A 191 1.38 15.69 -8.47
CA PRO A 191 2.04 16.92 -8.94
C PRO A 191 3.29 16.67 -9.78
N GLN A 192 3.92 15.51 -9.61
CA GLN A 192 5.16 15.12 -10.29
C GLN A 192 4.90 14.18 -11.47
N PHE A 193 3.70 13.61 -11.56
CA PHE A 193 3.38 12.54 -12.50
C PHE A 193 3.51 12.98 -13.95
N ASP A 194 2.93 14.12 -14.34
CA ASP A 194 2.91 14.55 -15.74
C ASP A 194 4.33 14.88 -16.25
N ALA A 195 5.14 15.54 -15.42
CA ALA A 195 6.55 15.78 -15.73
C ALA A 195 7.35 14.49 -15.85
N TRP A 196 7.08 13.50 -15.01
CA TRP A 196 7.71 12.18 -15.12
C TRP A 196 7.22 11.41 -16.36
N TRP A 197 5.93 11.49 -16.69
CA TRP A 197 5.33 10.78 -17.81
C TRP A 197 5.87 11.25 -19.16
N GLU A 198 5.98 12.55 -19.37
CA GLU A 198 6.41 13.15 -20.65
C GLU A 198 7.93 13.13 -20.87
N ALA A 199 8.72 13.06 -19.80
CA ALA A 199 10.16 13.22 -19.88
C ALA A 199 10.92 11.92 -20.16
#